data_AF-A0A7V9EHM6-F1
#
_entry.id   AF-A0A7V9EHM6-F1
#
_cell.length_a   1.000
_cell.length_b   1.000
_cell.length_c   1.000
_cell.angle_alpha   90.00
_cell.angle_beta   90.00
_cell.angle_gamma   90.00
#
_symmetry.space_group_name_H-M   'P 1'
#
loop_
_entity.id
_entity.type
_entity.pdbx_description
1 polymer ?
#
loop_
_entity_poly.entity_id
_entity_poly.type
_entity_poly.pdbx_seq_one_letter_code
_entity_poly.pdbx_strand_id
1 'polypeptide(L)'
;MHGPVVALVHRWSGRLAFLFTLPVFFHCVTILGFETPDTRVAVHSLAGTFVYGVFAAKVLIVRDRSLPGWALPAAGLTMASVLALLWLTSSLWYFTNVRFGI
;
A
#
# COMPACT_ATOMS: atom_id res chain seq x y z
N MET A 1 -9.07 -1.39 -23.78
CA MET A 1 -9.44 -2.55 -22.94
C MET A 1 -10.36 -2.13 -21.77
N HIS A 2 -11.51 -1.51 -22.06
CA HIS A 2 -12.46 -1.06 -21.02
C HIS A 2 -13.71 -1.94 -21.02
N GLY A 3 -13.54 -3.20 -20.65
CA GLY A 3 -14.67 -4.10 -20.44
C GLY A 3 -15.27 -3.89 -19.05
N PRO A 4 -16.60 -4.00 -18.87
CA PRO A 4 -17.24 -3.93 -17.54
C PRO A 4 -16.65 -4.95 -16.56
N VAL A 5 -16.15 -6.09 -17.06
CA VAL A 5 -15.45 -7.12 -16.29
C VAL A 5 -14.15 -6.60 -15.68
N VAL A 6 -13.32 -5.86 -16.43
CA VAL A 6 -12.03 -5.33 -15.92
C VAL A 6 -12.29 -4.34 -14.77
N ALA A 7 -13.27 -3.46 -14.93
CA ALA A 7 -13.65 -2.51 -13.89
C ALA A 7 -14.18 -3.22 -12.62
N LEU A 8 -14.99 -4.27 -12.79
CA LEU A 8 -15.50 -5.08 -11.70
C LEU A 8 -14.37 -5.82 -10.97
N VAL A 9 -13.52 -6.51 -11.71
CA VAL A 9 -12.37 -7.27 -11.18
C VAL A 9 -11.43 -6.34 -10.44
N HIS A 10 -11.07 -5.19 -11.01
CA HIS A 10 -10.20 -4.21 -10.35
C HIS A 10 -10.79 -3.68 -9.03
N ARG A 11 -12.10 -3.38 -8.99
CA ARG A 11 -12.75 -2.91 -7.76
C ARG A 11 -12.78 -3.99 -6.68
N TRP A 12 -13.15 -5.21 -7.03
CA TRP A 12 -13.26 -6.29 -6.04
C TRP A 12 -11.90 -6.80 -5.59
N SER A 13 -10.93 -6.93 -6.50
CA SER A 13 -9.56 -7.30 -6.14
C SER A 13 -8.94 -6.26 -5.21
N GLY A 14 -9.14 -4.97 -5.47
CA GLY A 14 -8.68 -3.89 -4.60
C GLY A 14 -9.32 -3.93 -3.21
N ARG A 15 -10.63 -4.20 -3.12
CA ARG A 15 -11.33 -4.34 -1.83
C ARG A 15 -10.83 -5.54 -1.02
N LEU A 16 -10.68 -6.69 -1.68
CA LEU A 16 -10.17 -7.90 -1.05
C LEU A 16 -8.72 -7.72 -0.60
N ALA A 17 -7.87 -7.15 -1.46
CA ALA A 17 -6.48 -6.85 -1.11
C ALA A 17 -6.40 -5.95 0.12
N PHE A 18 -7.18 -4.86 0.16
CA PHE A 18 -7.23 -3.98 1.33
C PHE A 18 -7.75 -4.67 2.59
N LEU A 19 -8.78 -5.50 2.48
CA LEU A 19 -9.30 -6.28 3.59
C LEU A 19 -8.24 -7.25 4.14
N PHE A 20 -7.50 -7.92 3.27
CA PHE A 20 -6.43 -8.85 3.68
C PHE A 20 -5.21 -8.14 4.26
N THR A 21 -4.98 -6.86 3.95
CA THR A 21 -3.90 -6.09 4.59
C THR A 21 -4.28 -5.57 5.98
N LEU A 22 -5.58 -5.49 6.33
CA LEU A 22 -6.04 -4.97 7.63
C LEU A 22 -5.47 -5.74 8.83
N PRO A 23 -5.46 -7.09 8.87
CA PRO A 23 -4.84 -7.82 9.98
C PRO A 23 -3.35 -7.52 10.10
N VAL A 24 -2.64 -7.46 8.97
CA VAL A 24 -1.20 -7.13 8.94
C VAL A 24 -0.98 -5.74 9.53
N PHE A 25 -1.75 -4.74 9.09
CA PHE A 25 -1.67 -3.38 9.63
C PHE A 25 -2.01 -3.30 11.11
N PHE A 26 -3.06 -4.00 11.55
CA PHE A 26 -3.41 -4.07 12.95
C PHE A 26 -2.24 -4.63 13.77
N HIS A 27 -1.64 -5.74 13.33
CA HIS A 27 -0.45 -6.29 13.97
C HIS A 27 0.74 -5.31 13.96
N CYS A 28 0.98 -4.62 12.83
CA CYS A 28 2.04 -3.61 12.72
C CYS A 28 1.83 -2.44 13.68
N VAL A 29 0.62 -1.90 13.80
CA VAL A 29 0.36 -0.70 14.62
C VAL A 29 0.20 -1.02 16.10
N THR A 30 -0.41 -2.16 16.45
CA THR A 30 -0.78 -2.46 17.84
C THR A 30 0.19 -3.36 18.58
N ILE A 31 0.84 -4.30 17.87
CA ILE A 31 1.76 -5.26 18.50
C ILE A 31 3.20 -4.82 18.31
N LEU A 32 3.59 -4.43 17.09
CA LEU A 32 4.95 -3.98 16.80
C LEU A 32 5.11 -2.46 17.03
N GLY A 33 4.05 -1.69 16.80
CA GLY A 33 4.12 -0.22 16.86
C GLY A 33 4.94 0.39 15.72
N PHE A 34 5.14 1.70 15.80
CA PHE A 34 6.09 2.39 14.93
C PHE A 34 7.50 2.19 15.46
N GLU A 35 8.26 1.37 14.75
CA GLU A 35 9.63 0.99 15.10
C GLU A 35 10.62 1.60 14.10
N THR A 36 11.77 2.08 14.62
CA THR A 36 12.88 2.61 13.81
C THR A 36 14.26 2.07 14.23
N PRO A 37 14.43 0.77 14.49
CA PRO A 37 15.73 0.20 14.89
C PRO A 37 16.78 0.31 13.77
N ASP A 38 16.34 0.36 12.52
CA ASP A 38 17.19 0.63 11.36
C ASP A 38 16.42 1.39 10.28
N THR A 39 17.14 1.88 9.26
CA THR A 39 16.57 2.71 8.18
C THR A 39 15.54 1.95 7.34
N ARG A 40 15.72 0.64 7.11
CA ARG A 40 14.74 -0.18 6.37
C ARG A 40 13.44 -0.27 7.15
N VAL A 41 13.51 -0.59 8.44
CA VAL A 41 12.33 -0.71 9.30
C VAL A 41 11.62 0.64 9.40
N ALA A 42 12.35 1.75 9.56
CA ALA A 42 11.76 3.09 9.56
C ALA A 42 11.03 3.42 8.25
N VAL A 43 11.66 3.16 7.10
CA VAL A 43 11.04 3.37 5.78
C VAL A 43 9.82 2.48 5.59
N HIS A 44 9.89 1.21 6.02
CA HIS A 44 8.79 0.27 5.91
C HIS A 44 7.60 0.70 6.78
N SER A 45 7.83 1.05 8.04
CA SER A 45 6.80 1.51 8.98
C SER A 45 6.11 2.79 8.47
N LEU A 46 6.89 3.75 7.96
CA LEU A 46 6.36 4.98 7.37
C LEU A 46 5.55 4.72 6.10
N ALA A 47 6.10 3.94 5.16
CA ALA A 47 5.42 3.60 3.92
C ALA A 47 4.13 2.81 4.17
N GLY A 48 4.16 1.87 5.13
CA GLY A 48 3.00 1.08 5.55
C GLY A 48 1.88 1.96 6.07
N THR A 49 2.21 2.89 6.95
CA THR A 49 1.27 3.89 7.48
C THR A 49 0.71 4.76 6.35
N PHE A 50 1.56 5.20 5.42
CA PHE A 50 1.17 6.09 4.33
C PHE A 50 0.23 5.43 3.32
N VAL A 51 0.33 4.11 3.06
CA VAL A 51 -0.64 3.38 2.21
C VAL A 51 -2.07 3.58 2.69
N TYR A 52 -2.33 3.50 3.99
CA TYR A 52 -3.67 3.67 4.55
C TYR A 52 -4.17 5.10 4.43
N GLY A 53 -3.29 6.09 4.63
CA GLY A 53 -3.61 7.50 4.39
C GLY A 53 -3.99 7.77 2.94
N VAL A 54 -3.22 7.26 1.98
CA VAL A 54 -3.51 7.39 0.55
C VAL A 54 -4.78 6.64 0.16
N PHE A 55 -5.05 5.48 0.77
CA PHE A 55 -6.31 4.77 0.58
C PHE A 55 -7.51 5.59 1.03
N ALA A 56 -7.46 6.14 2.25
CA ALA A 56 -8.50 7.00 2.79
C ALA A 56 -8.71 8.24 1.90
N ALA A 57 -7.63 8.90 1.48
CA ALA A 57 -7.67 10.02 0.55
C ALA A 57 -8.32 9.63 -0.78
N LYS A 58 -7.93 8.49 -1.37
CA LYS A 58 -8.54 7.98 -2.61
C LYS A 58 -10.05 7.76 -2.47
N VAL A 59 -10.52 7.24 -1.33
CA VAL A 59 -11.96 7.07 -1.06
C VAL A 59 -12.69 8.41 -1.01
N LEU A 60 -12.09 9.42 -0.36
CA LEU A 60 -12.64 10.78 -0.33
C LEU A 60 -12.66 11.41 -1.72
N ILE A 61 -11.56 11.30 -2.47
CA ILE A 61 -11.43 11.85 -3.82
C ILE A 61 -12.45 11.22 -4.78
N VAL A 62 -12.72 9.92 -4.66
CA VAL A 62 -13.73 9.24 -5.49
C VAL A 62 -15.16 9.72 -5.17
N ARG A 63 -15.42 10.13 -3.92
CA ARG A 63 -16.74 10.59 -3.49
C ARG A 63 -16.97 12.06 -3.82
N ASP A 64 -15.90 12.87 -3.80
CA ASP A 64 -15.99 14.29 -4.06
C ASP A 64 -15.80 14.59 -5.56
N ARG A 65 -16.90 15.01 -6.21
CA ARG A 65 -16.90 15.35 -7.65
C ARG A 65 -16.39 16.77 -7.94
N SER A 66 -16.10 17.57 -6.92
CA SER A 66 -15.60 18.94 -7.08
C SER A 66 -14.08 19.01 -7.28
N LEU A 67 -13.37 17.90 -7.05
CA LEU A 67 -11.93 17.80 -7.16
C LEU A 67 -11.46 17.74 -8.62
N PRO A 68 -10.26 18.25 -8.93
CA PRO A 68 -9.74 18.26 -10.29
C PRO A 68 -9.52 16.84 -10.81
N GLY A 69 -9.74 16.62 -12.10
CA GLY A 69 -9.67 15.28 -12.73
C GLY A 69 -8.32 14.56 -12.59
N TRP A 70 -7.24 15.28 -12.28
CA TRP A 70 -5.91 14.70 -12.02
C TRP A 70 -5.76 14.12 -10.59
N ALA A 71 -6.63 14.47 -9.65
CA ALA A 71 -6.52 14.02 -8.25
C ALA A 71 -6.65 12.50 -8.13
N LEU A 72 -7.56 11.90 -8.91
CA LEU A 72 -7.77 10.45 -8.98
C LEU A 72 -6.53 9.69 -9.48
N PRO A 73 -5.95 10.02 -10.66
CA PRO A 73 -4.75 9.34 -11.13
C PRO A 73 -3.54 9.63 -10.25
N ALA A 74 -3.41 10.83 -9.66
CA ALA A 74 -2.33 11.13 -8.72
C ALA A 74 -2.42 10.24 -7.47
N ALA A 75 -3.58 10.16 -6.82
CA ALA A 75 -3.77 9.27 -5.66
C ALA A 75 -3.55 7.80 -6.02
N GLY A 76 -3.96 7.38 -7.22
CA GLY A 76 -3.69 6.05 -7.75
C GLY A 76 -2.19 5.77 -7.94
N LEU A 77 -1.46 6.71 -8.52
CA LEU A 77 -0.01 6.61 -8.72
C LEU A 77 0.72 6.59 -7.38
N THR A 78 0.39 7.50 -6.46
CA THR A 78 0.97 7.53 -5.12
C THR A 78 0.78 6.20 -4.41
N MET A 79 -0.43 5.64 -4.46
CA MET A 79 -0.70 4.31 -3.87
C MET A 79 0.22 3.23 -4.46
N ALA A 80 0.31 3.17 -5.79
CA ALA A 80 1.15 2.19 -6.48
C ALA A 80 2.63 2.35 -6.13
N SER A 81 3.15 3.58 -6.09
CA SER A 81 4.53 3.87 -5.73
C SER A 81 4.85 3.45 -4.29
N VAL A 82 3.96 3.69 -3.34
CA VAL A 82 4.19 3.36 -1.92
C VAL A 82 4.13 1.85 -1.70
N LEU A 83 3.20 1.16 -2.37
CA LEU A 83 3.16 -0.32 -2.37
C LEU A 83 4.45 -0.91 -2.99
N ALA A 84 4.95 -0.31 -4.07
CA ALA A 84 6.21 -0.74 -4.68
C ALA A 84 7.40 -0.51 -3.72
N LEU A 85 7.44 0.62 -3.01
CA LEU A 85 8.46 0.90 -2.00
C LEU A 85 8.42 -0.10 -0.84
N LEU A 86 7.23 -0.38 -0.31
CA LEU A 86 7.03 -1.41 0.72
C LEU A 86 7.56 -2.76 0.26
N TRP A 87 7.13 -3.19 -0.92
CA TRP A 87 7.57 -4.46 -1.50
C TRP A 87 9.08 -4.50 -1.69
N LEU A 88 9.69 -3.41 -2.19
CA LEU A 88 11.12 -3.32 -2.44
C LEU A 88 11.93 -3.38 -1.14
N THR A 89 11.49 -2.68 -0.08
CA THR A 89 12.18 -2.72 1.22
C THR A 89 12.19 -4.12 1.84
N SER A 90 11.11 -4.89 1.63
CA SER A 90 11.02 -6.28 2.09
C SER A 90 11.80 -7.24 1.20
N SER A 91 11.65 -7.14 -0.13
CA SER A 91 12.25 -8.08 -1.08
C SER A 91 13.76 -7.92 -1.15
N LEU A 92 14.27 -6.69 -1.21
CA LEU A 92 15.72 -6.44 -1.18
C LEU A 92 16.34 -7.04 0.07
N TRP A 93 15.79 -6.75 1.24
CA TRP A 93 16.30 -7.29 2.50
C TRP A 93 16.28 -8.81 2.52
N TYR A 94 15.18 -9.41 2.06
CA TYR A 94 15.06 -10.86 1.96
C TYR A 94 16.19 -11.45 1.09
N PHE A 95 16.40 -10.92 -0.12
CA PHE A 95 17.41 -11.44 -1.03
C PHE A 95 18.85 -11.13 -0.62
N THR A 96 19.10 -10.06 0.14
CA THR A 96 20.46 -9.70 0.60
C THR A 96 20.85 -10.39 1.92
N ASN A 97 19.87 -10.72 2.77
CA ASN A 97 20.13 -11.21 4.13
C ASN A 97 19.78 -12.68 4.33
N VAL A 98 18.82 -13.23 3.59
CA VAL A 98 18.45 -14.64 3.71
C VAL A 98 19.37 -15.46 2.79
N ARG A 99 20.28 -16.23 3.40
CA ARG A 99 21.10 -17.18 2.67
C ARG A 99 20.29 -18.47 2.48
N PHE A 100 20.06 -18.87 1.24
CA PHE A 100 19.62 -20.24 0.96
C PHE A 100 20.82 -21.17 1.18
N GLY A 101 20.65 -22.20 2.00
CA GLY A 101 21.74 -23.06 2.43
C GLY A 101 22.51 -23.68 1.28
N ILE A 102 23.81 -23.38 1.25
CA ILE A 102 24.91 -24.34 1.11
C ILE A 102 25.88 -24.09 2.25
#